data_AF-A0AAW1DUL4-F1
#
_entry.id   AF-A0AAW1DUL4-F1
#
_cell.length_a   1.000
_cell.length_b   1.000
_cell.length_c   1.000
_cell.angle_alpha   90.00
_cell.angle_beta   90.00
_cell.angle_gamma   90.00
#
_symmetry.space_group_name_H-M   'P 1'
#
loop_
_entity.id
_entity.type
_entity.pdbx_description
1 polymer ?
#
loop_
_entity_poly.entity_id
_entity_poly.type
_entity_poly.pdbx_seq_one_letter_code
_entity_poly.pdbx_strand_id
1 'polypeptide(L)'
;MKSFERLVLTHLKNITGPLLDPLQFAYRANRSVDDAVNMGQHYMLQHLDSPGTYARVLFVDFSSAFNTIIPAILQSKLSQLTVPVLRFN
;
A
#
# COMPACT_ATOMS: atom_id res chain seq x y z
N MET A 1 -11.51 -23.22 1.47
CA MET A 1 -11.63 -21.79 1.10
C MET A 1 -10.28 -21.07 1.06
N LYS A 2 -9.41 -21.17 2.09
CA LYS A 2 -8.10 -20.48 2.12
C LYS A 2 -7.15 -20.80 0.96
N SER A 3 -7.20 -22.00 0.38
CA SER A 3 -6.35 -22.35 -0.77
C SER A 3 -6.70 -21.54 -2.03
N PHE A 4 -7.99 -21.28 -2.27
CA PHE A 4 -8.41 -20.45 -3.40
C PHE A 4 -8.06 -18.98 -3.19
N GLU A 5 -8.25 -18.45 -1.97
CA GLU A 5 -7.77 -17.09 -1.62
C GLU A 5 -6.27 -16.94 -1.88
N ARG A 6 -5.45 -17.93 -1.51
CA ARG A 6 -4.00 -17.91 -1.77
C ARG A 6 -3.66 -17.94 -3.26
N LEU A 7 -4.40 -18.72 -4.05
CA LEU A 7 -4.23 -18.79 -5.50
C LEU A 7 -4.55 -17.44 -6.15
N VAL A 8 -5.69 -16.85 -5.81
CA VAL A 8 -6.10 -15.53 -6.30
C VAL A 8 -5.12 -14.45 -5.86
N LEU A 9 -4.68 -14.47 -4.60
CA LEU A 9 -3.70 -13.51 -4.08
C LEU A 9 -2.39 -13.52 -4.87
N THR A 10 -1.87 -14.69 -5.22
CA THR A 10 -0.66 -14.80 -6.04
C THR A 10 -0.84 -14.15 -7.40
N HIS A 11 -1.98 -14.40 -8.07
CA HIS A 11 -2.28 -13.78 -9.35
C HIS A 11 -2.40 -12.25 -9.24
N LEU A 12 -3.10 -11.76 -8.21
CA LEU A 12 -3.23 -10.32 -7.96
C LEU A 12 -1.88 -9.66 -7.70
N LYS A 13 -1.01 -10.28 -6.89
CA LYS A 13 0.34 -9.75 -6.59
C LYS A 13 1.22 -9.61 -7.83
N ASN A 14 1.11 -10.53 -8.79
CA ASN A 14 1.88 -10.45 -10.03
C ASN A 14 1.45 -9.24 -10.88
N ILE A 15 0.16 -8.91 -10.88
CA ILE A 15 -0.38 -7.76 -11.63
C ILE A 15 -0.06 -6.45 -10.90
N THR A 16 -0.37 -6.39 -9.60
CA THR A 16 -0.31 -5.12 -8.86
C THR A 16 1.08 -4.80 -8.33
N GLY A 17 1.95 -5.79 -8.14
CA GLY A 17 3.28 -5.62 -7.54
C GLY A 17 4.13 -4.50 -8.14
N PRO A 18 4.29 -4.43 -9.49
CA PRO A 18 5.01 -3.35 -10.15
C PRO A 18 4.33 -1.97 -10.03
N LEU A 19 3.04 -1.93 -9.71
CA LEU A 19 2.22 -0.72 -9.63
C LEU A 19 2.09 -0.18 -8.19
N LEU A 20 2.60 -0.90 -7.19
CA LEU A 20 2.54 -0.47 -5.80
C LEU A 20 3.45 0.73 -5.54
N ASP A 21 3.00 1.60 -4.65
CA ASP A 21 3.81 2.74 -4.18
C ASP A 21 5.15 2.23 -3.60
N PRO A 22 6.30 2.78 -4.03
CA PRO A 22 7.61 2.48 -3.46
C PRO A 22 7.67 2.66 -1.93
N LEU A 23 6.91 3.61 -1.38
CA LEU A 23 6.80 3.92 0.04
C LEU A 23 5.69 3.14 0.76
N GLN A 24 5.07 2.15 0.10
CA GLN A 24 4.21 1.18 0.77
C GLN A 24 5.05 0.09 1.43
N PHE A 25 5.12 0.09 2.76
CA PHE A 25 5.85 -0.92 3.54
C PHE A 25 4.96 -2.07 4.01
N ALA A 26 3.71 -1.78 4.36
CA ALA A 26 2.76 -2.79 4.82
C ALA A 26 2.31 -3.73 3.69
N TYR A 27 2.08 -5.00 4.04
CA TYR A 27 1.56 -6.05 3.16
C TYR A 27 2.40 -6.35 1.91
N ARG A 28 3.69 -5.97 1.88
CA ARG A 28 4.67 -6.36 0.86
C ARG A 28 5.68 -7.36 1.41
N ALA A 29 6.15 -8.24 0.52
CA ALA A 29 7.31 -9.08 0.84
C ALA A 29 8.57 -8.22 0.90
N ASN A 30 9.53 -8.60 1.75
CA ASN A 30 10.82 -7.91 1.92
C ASN A 30 10.68 -6.43 2.32
N ARG A 31 9.65 -6.13 3.13
CA ARG A 31 9.42 -4.83 3.75
C ARG A 31 9.01 -5.03 5.21
N SER A 32 9.49 -4.17 6.08
CA SER A 32 9.19 -4.19 7.51
C SER A 32 8.69 -2.84 8.02
N VAL A 33 8.24 -2.81 9.28
CA VAL A 33 7.94 -1.56 9.97
C VAL A 33 9.21 -0.73 10.19
N ASP A 34 10.36 -1.39 10.44
CA ASP A 34 11.64 -0.72 10.61
C ASP A 34 12.07 0.02 9.34
N ASP A 35 11.82 -0.55 8.16
CA ASP A 35 12.08 0.13 6.88
C ASP A 35 11.30 1.46 6.78
N ALA A 36 10.03 1.45 7.23
CA ALA A 36 9.18 2.64 7.22
C ALA A 36 9.70 3.72 8.17
N VAL A 37 10.05 3.32 9.40
CA VAL A 37 10.56 4.23 10.44
C VAL A 37 11.91 4.81 10.02
N ASN A 38 12.84 3.96 9.57
CA ASN A 38 14.17 4.37 9.14
C ASN A 38 14.10 5.33 7.95
N MET A 39 13.23 5.05 6.96
CA MET A 39 13.07 5.92 5.80
C MET A 39 12.43 7.26 6.17
N GLY A 40 11.40 7.26 7.02
CA GLY A 40 10.79 8.49 7.53
C GLY A 40 11.80 9.34 8.29
N GLN A 41 12.56 8.72 9.19
CA GLN A 41 13.61 9.39 9.94
C GLN A 41 14.70 9.98 9.02
N HIS A 42 15.17 9.19 8.05
CA HIS A 42 16.19 9.64 7.10
C HIS A 42 15.74 10.89 6.34
N TYR A 43 14.53 10.89 5.77
CA TYR A 43 14.03 12.05 5.03
C TYR A 43 13.80 13.28 5.91
N MET A 44 13.32 13.08 7.15
CA MET A 44 13.18 14.19 8.09
C MET A 44 14.52 14.81 8.44
N LEU A 45 15.53 14.00 8.78
CA LEU A 45 16.87 14.49 9.14
C LEU A 45 17.53 15.18 7.95
N GLN A 46 17.48 14.57 6.76
CA GLN A 46 18.01 15.17 5.54
C GLN A 46 17.39 16.56 5.25
N HIS A 47 16.10 16.73 5.51
CA HIS A 47 15.43 18.03 5.37
C HIS A 47 15.92 19.05 6.41
N LEU A 48 16.15 18.60 7.64
CA LEU A 48 16.55 19.43 8.78
C LEU A 48 18.03 19.84 8.77
N ASP A 49 18.85 19.27 7.90
CA ASP A 49 20.28 19.62 7.77
C ASP A 49 20.50 21.04 7.22
N SER A 50 19.45 21.74 6.77
CA SER A 50 19.53 23.13 6.29
C SER A 50 19.06 24.14 7.35
N PRO A 51 19.77 25.26 7.56
CA PRO A 51 19.35 26.29 8.52
C PRO A 51 17.95 26.84 8.24
N GLY A 52 17.17 27.07 9.30
CA GLY A 52 15.83 27.65 9.19
C GLY A 52 14.73 26.69 8.70
N THR A 53 15.03 25.39 8.59
CA THR A 53 14.04 24.36 8.24
C THR A 53 13.39 23.76 9.48
N TYR A 54 12.19 23.18 9.32
CA TYR A 54 11.49 22.43 10.35
C TYR A 54 10.64 21.34 9.68
N ALA A 55 10.43 20.22 10.38
CA ALA A 55 9.59 19.12 9.89
C ALA A 55 8.26 19.09 10.66
N ARG A 56 7.16 18.77 9.95
CA ARG A 56 5.86 18.44 10.55
C ARG A 56 5.38 17.12 9.96
N VAL A 57 4.92 16.22 10.81
CA VAL A 57 4.39 14.91 10.41
C VAL A 57 2.90 14.88 10.69
N LEU A 58 2.11 14.56 9.67
CA LEU A 58 0.68 14.31 9.80
C LEU A 58 0.45 12.80 9.91
N PHE A 59 -0.19 12.38 11.00
CA PHE A 59 -0.65 11.00 11.17
C PHE A 59 -2.12 10.92 10.79
N VAL A 60 -2.42 10.08 9.79
CA VAL A 60 -3.79 9.78 9.33
C VAL A 60 -4.00 8.29 9.45
N ASP A 61 -5.13 7.89 10.01
CA ASP A 61 -5.54 6.49 10.09
C ASP A 61 -7.03 6.33 9.71
N PHE A 62 -7.40 5.16 9.22
CA PHE A 62 -8.76 4.84 8.82
C PHE A 62 -9.43 3.96 9.88
N SER A 63 -10.53 4.46 10.47
CA SER A 63 -11.35 3.65 11.36
C SER A 63 -11.95 2.45 10.61
N SER A 64 -11.60 1.25 11.04
CA SER A 64 -12.13 -0.01 10.50
C SER A 64 -11.97 -0.13 8.97
N ALA A 65 -10.77 0.16 8.46
CA ALA A 65 -10.49 0.30 7.02
C ALA A 65 -11.09 -0.79 6.13
N PHE A 66 -11.01 -2.07 6.53
CA PHE A 66 -11.54 -3.19 5.74
C PHE A 66 -13.07 -3.29 5.76
N ASN A 67 -13.70 -2.87 6.87
CA ASN A 67 -15.16 -2.89 7.01
C ASN A 67 -15.83 -1.72 6.30
N THR A 68 -15.09 -0.66 5.99
CA THR A 68 -15.59 0.55 5.33
C THR A 68 -15.27 0.61 3.83
N ILE A 69 -14.70 -0.46 3.25
CA ILE A 69 -14.43 -0.53 1.82
C ILE A 69 -15.74 -0.49 1.02
N ILE A 70 -15.86 0.49 0.11
CA ILE A 70 -16.98 0.60 -0.83
C ILE A 70 -16.67 -0.28 -2.06
N PRO A 71 -17.45 -1.36 -2.32
CA PRO A 71 -17.12 -2.33 -3.37
C PRO A 71 -17.04 -1.73 -4.79
N ALA A 72 -17.95 -0.80 -5.13
CA ALA A 72 -17.95 -0.15 -6.44
C ALA A 72 -16.68 0.67 -6.69
N ILE A 73 -16.17 1.36 -5.65
CA ILE A 73 -14.91 2.12 -5.74
C ILE A 73 -13.74 1.15 -5.85
N LEU A 74 -13.71 0.08 -5.05
CA LEU A 74 -12.68 -0.94 -5.13
C LEU A 74 -12.61 -1.56 -6.53
N GLN A 75 -13.75 -1.92 -7.11
CA GLN A 75 -13.81 -2.51 -8.46
C GLN A 75 -13.23 -1.56 -9.52
N SER A 76 -13.57 -0.27 -9.45
CA SER A 76 -13.02 0.74 -10.35
C SER A 76 -11.50 0.86 -10.21
N LYS A 77 -10.99 0.92 -8.97
CA LYS A 77 -9.54 0.96 -8.69
C LYS A 77 -8.81 -0.30 -9.18
N LEU A 78 -9.38 -1.49 -8.98
CA LEU A 78 -8.80 -2.74 -9.47
C LEU A 78 -8.72 -2.76 -11.00
N SER A 79 -9.75 -2.23 -11.68
CA SER A 79 -9.75 -2.11 -13.15
C SER A 79 -8.65 -1.16 -13.64
N GLN A 80 -8.40 -0.06 -12.92
CA GLN A 80 -7.27 0.86 -13.21
C GLN A 80 -5.91 0.19 -13.01
N LEU A 81 -5.80 -0.73 -12.04
CA LEU A 81 -4.61 -1.55 -11.81
C LEU A 81 -4.54 -2.78 -12.72
N THR A 82 -5.28 -2.78 -13.84
CA THR A 82 -5.33 -3.84 -14.86
C THR A 82 -5.68 -5.23 -14.32
N VAL A 83 -6.30 -5.30 -13.13
CA VAL A 83 -6.80 -6.56 -12.58
C VAL A 83 -8.03 -6.95 -13.39
N PRO A 84 -8.02 -8.15 -14.03
CA PRO A 84 -9.13 -8.57 -14.86
C PRO A 84 -10.40 -8.73 -14.02
N VAL A 85 -11.52 -8.29 -14.59
CA VAL A 85 -12.83 -8.59 -14.01
C VAL A 85 -13.03 -10.10 -14.11
N LEU A 86 -13.05 -10.78 -12.97
CA LEU A 86 -13.39 -12.21 -12.90
C LEU A 86 -14.86 -12.36 -13.33
N ARG A 87 -15.08 -12.61 -14.62
CA ARG A 87 -16.37 -13.10 -15.12
C ARG A 87 -16.36 -14.61 -14.91
N PHE A 88 -17.09 -15.06 -13.90
CA PHE A 88 -17.44 -16.47 -13.79
C PHE A 88 -18.58 -16.71 -14.78
N ASN A 89 -18.26 -17.35 -15.90
CA ASN A 89 -19.26 -17.91 -16.81
C ASN A 89 -19.76 -19.24 -16.27
#